data_AF-A0A7W7YT88-F1
#
_entry.id   AF-A0A7W7YT88-F1
#
_cell.length_a   1.000
_cell.length_b   1.000
_cell.length_c   1.000
_cell.angle_alpha   90.00
_cell.angle_beta   90.00
_cell.angle_gamma   90.00
#
_symmetry.space_group_name_H-M   'P 1'
#
loop_
_entity.id
_entity.type
_entity.pdbx_description
1 polymer ?
#
loop_
_entity_poly.entity_id
_entity_poly.type
_entity_poly.pdbx_seq_one_letter_code
_entity_poly.pdbx_strand_id
1 'polypeptide(L)'
;MRLQDKLTIDGTRRTRDGYMTVNARVARADNVQVYAGWEVGKPEMQTVRVFRPADEVFSTDTMQSFAHRPVTLDHPDEAVSASNWRDVAKGWSDGEVARDGEFIRVSMLLADATAIEAVEKGQRELSMGYDCTLDWTAGKSPSGEAYDAVQRGIRSNHIAIVKQARGGADLRIGDSGHKNLATVEDAERRAMRDSVKGMPLTDAMALPLYDDIRGVIVSGMPAERYYAILDGANVGEHRRSAEEIACDQAYTKMVADLNKAYRGGGTE
;
A
#
# COMPACT_ATOMS: atom_id res chain seq x y z
N MET A 1 4.77 27.98 -21.75
CA MET A 1 5.51 26.75 -21.42
C MET A 1 4.86 26.14 -20.19
N ARG A 2 4.31 24.93 -20.29
CA ARG A 2 3.58 24.27 -19.21
C ARG A 2 4.23 22.90 -19.01
N LEU A 3 5.05 22.78 -17.97
CA LEU A 3 5.69 21.52 -17.58
C LEU A 3 4.74 20.80 -16.64
N GLN A 4 4.39 19.55 -16.95
CA GLN A 4 3.72 18.66 -16.02
C GLN A 4 4.63 17.45 -15.81
N ASP A 5 5.24 17.37 -14.63
CA ASP A 5 5.88 16.15 -14.15
C ASP A 5 4.81 15.32 -13.43
N LYS A 6 4.57 14.11 -13.93
CA LYS A 6 3.81 13.07 -13.23
C LYS A 6 4.79 11.94 -12.94
N LEU A 7 5.22 11.83 -11.69
CA LEU A 7 6.13 10.77 -11.24
C LEU A 7 5.30 9.74 -10.44
N THR A 8 5.19 8.52 -10.96
CA THR A 8 4.70 7.38 -10.19
C THR A 8 5.87 6.90 -9.32
N ILE A 9 5.74 6.99 -8.00
CA ILE A 9 6.76 6.52 -7.06
C ILE A 9 6.37 5.10 -6.68
N ASP A 10 7.02 4.10 -7.28
CA ASP A 10 7.12 2.77 -6.68
C ASP A 10 8.52 2.24 -6.96
N GLY A 11 9.37 2.36 -5.93
CA GLY A 11 10.79 2.05 -5.96
C GLY A 11 11.60 2.94 -5.02
N THR A 12 12.79 2.48 -4.63
CA THR A 12 13.75 3.32 -3.90
C THR A 12 14.32 4.37 -4.84
N ARG A 13 14.28 5.65 -4.47
CA ARG A 13 14.85 6.75 -5.25
C ARG A 13 15.83 7.55 -4.41
N ARG A 14 16.98 7.89 -4.98
CA ARG A 14 17.91 8.86 -4.40
C ARG A 14 17.51 10.29 -4.79
N THR A 15 17.52 11.20 -3.82
CA THR A 15 17.42 12.64 -4.08
C THR A 15 18.78 13.19 -4.51
N ARG A 16 18.80 14.42 -5.05
CA ARG A 16 20.06 15.11 -5.39
C ARG A 16 20.98 15.30 -4.19
N ASP A 17 20.40 15.46 -3.01
CA ASP A 17 21.10 15.69 -1.75
C ASP A 17 21.52 14.39 -1.05
N GLY A 18 21.26 13.23 -1.67
CA GLY A 18 21.69 11.92 -1.19
C GLY A 18 20.69 11.18 -0.31
N TYR A 19 19.52 11.76 0.00
CA TYR A 19 18.46 11.08 0.74
C TYR A 19 17.85 9.93 -0.07
N MET A 20 17.22 8.97 0.60
CA MET A 20 16.51 7.87 -0.04
C MET A 20 15.01 7.97 0.26
N THR A 21 14.18 8.07 -0.78
CA THR A 21 12.72 8.00 -0.67
C THR A 21 12.24 6.61 -1.07
N VAL A 22 11.34 6.01 -0.30
CA VAL A 22 10.85 4.65 -0.52
C VAL A 22 9.37 4.54 -0.18
N ASN A 23 8.66 3.65 -0.89
CA ASN A 23 7.34 3.17 -0.52
C ASN A 23 7.47 1.72 -0.07
N ALA A 24 7.00 1.40 1.14
CA ALA A 24 7.19 0.07 1.70
C ALA A 24 5.98 -0.41 2.49
N ARG A 25 5.76 -1.73 2.47
CA ARG A 25 4.84 -2.41 3.39
C ARG A 25 5.47 -2.44 4.78
N VAL A 26 4.73 -1.98 5.77
CA VAL A 26 5.23 -1.79 7.15
C VAL A 26 4.47 -2.59 8.20
N ALA A 27 3.26 -3.05 7.89
CA ALA A 27 2.50 -3.92 8.76
C ALA A 27 1.66 -4.90 7.94
N ARG A 28 1.35 -6.04 8.55
CA ARG A 28 0.51 -7.10 7.97
C ARG A 28 -0.67 -7.38 8.92
N ALA A 29 -1.84 -7.60 8.35
CA ALA A 29 -3.06 -8.00 9.03
C ALA A 29 -3.23 -9.52 9.01
N ASP A 30 -4.11 -10.02 9.90
CA ASP A 30 -4.49 -11.42 10.04
C ASP A 30 -3.29 -12.38 10.23
N ASN A 31 -2.20 -11.88 10.80
CA ASN A 31 -1.02 -12.68 11.11
C ASN A 31 -0.83 -12.86 12.62
N VAL A 32 -0.14 -13.95 12.98
CA VAL A 32 0.33 -14.20 14.33
C VAL A 32 1.82 -13.87 14.38
N GLN A 33 2.22 -13.12 15.40
CA GLN A 33 3.60 -12.72 15.63
C GLN A 33 4.07 -13.29 16.96
N VAL A 34 5.31 -13.79 16.99
CA VAL A 34 5.90 -14.40 18.18
C VAL A 34 6.75 -13.37 18.93
N TYR A 35 6.45 -13.21 20.22
CA TYR A 35 7.17 -12.38 21.17
C TYR A 35 7.79 -13.24 22.25
N ALA A 36 8.90 -12.83 22.84
CA ALA A 36 9.34 -13.39 24.10
C ALA A 36 8.41 -12.92 25.22
N GLY A 37 8.16 -13.74 26.24
CA GLY A 37 7.21 -13.37 27.28
C GLY A 37 7.58 -12.11 28.04
N TRP A 38 8.88 -11.84 28.24
CA TRP A 38 9.34 -10.61 28.88
C TRP A 38 9.00 -9.34 28.08
N GLU A 39 8.90 -9.42 26.74
CA GLU A 39 8.51 -8.28 25.89
C GLU A 39 7.06 -7.85 26.12
N VAL A 40 6.23 -8.77 26.62
CA VAL A 40 4.77 -8.60 26.77
C VAL A 40 4.32 -8.66 28.24
N GLY A 41 5.25 -8.52 29.19
CA GLY A 41 4.95 -8.52 30.62
C GLY A 41 4.55 -9.89 31.19
N LYS A 42 4.95 -10.97 30.50
CA LYS A 42 4.76 -12.37 30.89
C LYS A 42 6.09 -13.12 30.96
N PRO A 43 7.05 -12.71 31.82
CA PRO A 43 8.39 -13.32 31.87
C PRO A 43 8.37 -14.83 32.21
N GLU A 44 7.27 -15.34 32.76
CA GLU A 44 7.03 -16.76 32.99
C GLU A 44 6.80 -17.57 31.70
N MET A 45 6.44 -16.92 30.59
CA MET A 45 6.26 -17.54 29.28
C MET A 45 7.54 -17.38 28.45
N GLN A 46 8.04 -18.46 27.86
CA GLN A 46 9.18 -18.37 26.96
C GLN A 46 8.83 -17.57 25.69
N THR A 47 7.66 -17.87 25.12
CA THR A 47 7.15 -17.20 23.92
C THR A 47 5.64 -16.98 24.05
N VAL A 48 5.15 -15.90 23.46
CA VAL A 48 3.74 -15.54 23.35
C VAL A 48 3.40 -15.30 21.89
N ARG A 49 2.36 -15.97 21.41
CA ARG A 49 1.83 -15.80 20.05
C ARG A 49 0.74 -14.74 20.09
N VAL A 50 1.00 -13.60 19.45
CA VAL A 50 0.10 -12.45 19.45
C VAL A 50 -0.55 -12.33 18.07
N PHE A 51 -1.87 -12.48 18.03
CA PHE A 51 -2.65 -12.33 16.81
C PHE A 51 -3.02 -10.87 16.55
N ARG A 52 -2.97 -10.47 15.29
CA ARG A 52 -3.24 -9.11 14.82
C ARG A 52 -4.41 -9.13 13.83
N PRO A 53 -5.64 -8.97 14.31
CA PRO A 53 -6.81 -9.09 13.45
C PRO A 53 -6.91 -7.90 12.50
N ALA A 54 -7.44 -8.13 11.30
CA ALA A 54 -7.54 -7.09 10.27
C ALA A 54 -8.36 -5.86 10.70
N ASP A 55 -9.39 -6.04 11.54
CA ASP A 55 -10.20 -4.93 12.07
C ASP A 55 -9.38 -3.97 12.95
N GLU A 56 -8.43 -4.49 13.75
CA GLU A 56 -7.52 -3.68 14.55
C GLU A 56 -6.42 -3.03 13.70
N VAL A 57 -5.80 -3.81 12.81
CA VAL A 57 -4.69 -3.33 11.97
C VAL A 57 -5.17 -2.25 11.00
N PHE A 58 -6.35 -2.42 10.40
CA PHE A 58 -6.93 -1.45 9.47
C PHE A 58 -7.94 -0.49 10.10
N SER A 59 -8.04 -0.46 11.44
CA SER A 59 -8.86 0.55 12.10
C SER A 59 -8.38 1.95 11.71
N THR A 60 -9.31 2.90 11.63
CA THR A 60 -9.00 4.30 11.26
C THR A 60 -7.88 4.87 12.13
N ASP A 61 -7.95 4.66 13.44
CA ASP A 61 -6.95 5.20 14.37
C ASP A 61 -5.58 4.53 14.19
N THR A 62 -5.57 3.20 13.96
CA THR A 62 -4.32 2.47 13.68
C THR A 62 -3.69 3.02 12.41
N MET A 63 -4.44 3.09 11.31
CA MET A 63 -3.97 3.61 10.02
C MET A 63 -3.41 5.02 10.15
N GLN A 64 -4.13 5.92 10.82
CA GLN A 64 -3.68 7.30 11.04
C GLN A 64 -2.39 7.37 11.87
N SER A 65 -2.18 6.43 12.80
CA SER A 65 -0.98 6.43 13.64
C SER A 65 0.32 6.15 12.87
N PHE A 66 0.27 5.58 11.66
CA PHE A 66 1.47 5.32 10.84
C PHE A 66 2.02 6.56 10.13
N ALA A 67 1.26 7.67 10.11
CA ALA A 67 1.72 8.92 9.52
C ALA A 67 2.79 9.60 10.38
N HIS A 68 3.80 10.18 9.74
CA HIS A 68 4.82 11.01 10.40
C HIS A 68 5.58 10.29 11.53
N ARG A 69 5.87 9.00 11.35
CA ARG A 69 6.63 8.20 12.32
C ARG A 69 8.12 8.27 12.03
N PRO A 70 8.99 8.37 13.05
CA PRO A 70 10.42 8.23 12.87
C PRO A 70 10.77 6.86 12.29
N VAL A 71 11.75 6.85 11.39
CA VAL A 71 12.42 5.62 10.95
C VAL A 71 13.74 5.50 11.70
N THR A 72 14.04 4.33 12.27
CA THR A 72 15.27 4.03 13.01
C THR A 72 16.08 2.95 12.29
N LEU A 73 17.39 2.88 12.56
CA LEU A 73 18.21 1.71 12.22
C LEU A 73 18.21 0.80 13.44
N ASP A 74 17.69 -0.42 13.28
CA ASP A 74 17.33 -1.34 14.36
C ASP A 74 16.30 -0.75 15.34
N HIS A 75 15.87 -1.55 16.32
CA HIS A 75 14.97 -1.08 17.36
C HIS A 75 15.75 -0.28 18.42
N PRO A 76 15.28 0.92 18.79
CA PRO A 76 15.79 1.62 19.97
C PRO A 76 15.39 0.89 21.26
N ASP A 77 16.18 1.09 22.33
CA ASP A 77 15.89 0.49 23.65
C ASP A 77 14.61 1.03 24.29
N GLU A 78 14.21 2.25 23.91
CA GLU A 78 13.02 2.94 24.40
C GLU A 78 12.15 3.41 23.23
N ALA A 79 10.86 3.63 23.50
CA ALA A 79 9.97 4.26 22.53
C ALA A 79 10.53 5.61 22.07
N VAL A 80 10.40 5.90 20.77
CA VAL A 80 10.86 7.17 20.21
C VAL A 80 9.90 8.27 20.64
N SER A 81 10.46 9.34 21.17
CA SER A 81 9.76 10.52 21.65
C SER A 81 10.56 11.78 21.30
N ALA A 82 9.99 12.96 21.56
CA ALA A 82 10.68 14.22 21.29
C ALA A 82 12.03 14.37 22.01
N SER A 83 12.25 13.67 23.13
CA SER A 83 13.49 13.76 23.90
C SER A 83 14.64 12.93 23.30
N ASN A 84 14.36 11.82 22.62
CA ASN A 84 15.38 10.92 22.07
C ASN A 84 15.39 10.88 20.52
N TRP A 85 14.41 11.50 19.85
CA TRP A 85 14.24 11.46 18.39
C TRP A 85 15.53 11.80 17.64
N ARG A 86 16.25 12.84 18.08
CA ARG A 86 17.48 13.30 17.43
C ARG A 86 18.54 12.20 17.34
N ASP A 87 18.62 11.33 18.33
CA ASP A 87 19.71 10.36 18.45
C ASP A 87 19.41 9.11 17.62
N VAL A 88 18.14 8.69 17.60
CA VAL A 88 17.71 7.41 17.02
C VAL A 88 17.11 7.54 15.62
N ALA A 89 16.53 8.69 15.26
CA ALA A 89 15.89 8.87 13.97
C ALA A 89 16.92 8.93 12.83
N LYS A 90 16.60 8.22 11.76
CA LYS A 90 17.35 8.11 10.50
C LYS A 90 16.54 8.58 9.30
N GLY A 91 15.28 8.92 9.54
CA GLY A 91 14.28 9.28 8.55
C GLY A 91 12.89 9.41 9.19
N TRP A 92 11.87 9.54 8.35
CA TRP A 92 10.47 9.55 8.79
C TRP A 92 9.53 9.05 7.68
N SER A 93 8.38 8.49 8.07
CA SER A 93 7.26 8.26 7.16
C SER A 93 6.51 9.56 6.87
N ASP A 94 5.96 9.67 5.67
CA ASP A 94 5.09 10.77 5.29
C ASP A 94 3.66 10.59 5.87
N GLY A 95 2.76 11.49 5.52
CA GLY A 95 1.33 11.41 5.86
C GLY A 95 0.53 10.43 5.02
N GLU A 96 1.09 9.96 3.89
CA GLU A 96 0.42 8.99 3.03
C GLU A 96 0.51 7.58 3.62
N VAL A 97 -0.61 7.12 4.15
CA VAL A 97 -0.80 5.74 4.63
C VAL A 97 -1.92 5.10 3.82
N ALA A 98 -1.61 3.98 3.18
CA ALA A 98 -2.54 3.26 2.32
C ALA A 98 -2.64 1.79 2.75
N ARG A 99 -3.81 1.20 2.52
CA ARG A 99 -3.96 -0.26 2.57
C ARG A 99 -3.52 -0.84 1.22
N ASP A 100 -2.70 -1.88 1.27
CA ASP A 100 -2.24 -2.67 0.13
C ASP A 100 -2.52 -4.16 0.41
N GLY A 101 -3.72 -4.61 0.02
CA GLY A 101 -4.18 -5.98 0.32
C GLY A 101 -4.27 -6.27 1.83
N GLU A 102 -3.44 -7.21 2.29
CA GLU A 102 -3.27 -7.57 3.71
C GLU A 102 -2.24 -6.69 4.44
N PHE A 103 -1.67 -5.69 3.76
CA PHE A 103 -0.60 -4.84 4.29
C PHE A 103 -1.03 -3.39 4.48
N ILE A 104 -0.29 -2.69 5.35
CA ILE A 104 -0.23 -1.23 5.39
C ILE A 104 1.02 -0.80 4.63
N ARG A 105 0.87 0.10 3.67
CA ARG A 105 1.95 0.72 2.90
C ARG A 105 2.10 2.18 3.32
N VAL A 106 3.35 2.63 3.48
CA VAL A 106 3.68 4.04 3.73
C VAL A 106 4.81 4.50 2.83
N SER A 107 4.77 5.78 2.51
CA SER A 107 5.88 6.52 1.92
C SER A 107 6.82 7.00 3.03
N MET A 108 8.14 6.91 2.85
CA MET A 108 9.12 7.39 3.84
C MET A 108 10.41 7.93 3.19
N LEU A 109 11.10 8.80 3.92
CA LEU A 109 12.40 9.34 3.55
C LEU A 109 13.44 8.94 4.59
N LEU A 110 14.55 8.36 4.14
CA LEU A 110 15.76 8.15 4.92
C LEU A 110 16.74 9.28 4.61
N ALA A 111 17.20 9.94 5.66
CA ALA A 111 18.14 11.06 5.57
C ALA A 111 19.54 10.69 6.06
N ASP A 112 19.67 9.65 6.88
CA ASP A 112 20.94 9.22 7.46
C ASP A 112 21.72 8.30 6.51
N ALA A 113 22.97 8.67 6.23
CA ALA A 113 23.83 7.93 5.30
C ALA A 113 24.12 6.48 5.74
N THR A 114 24.25 6.24 7.06
CA THR A 114 24.54 4.91 7.61
C THR A 114 23.34 3.98 7.44
N ALA A 115 22.14 4.47 7.73
CA ALA A 115 20.92 3.71 7.53
C ALA A 115 20.70 3.38 6.05
N ILE A 116 20.95 4.34 5.17
CA ILE A 116 20.85 4.12 3.72
C ILE A 116 21.86 3.07 3.26
N GLU A 117 23.11 3.15 3.71
CA GLU A 117 24.14 2.16 3.36
C GLU A 117 23.76 0.76 3.88
N ALA A 118 23.17 0.65 5.06
CA ALA A 118 22.68 -0.62 5.62
C ALA A 118 21.58 -1.24 4.73
N VAL A 119 20.62 -0.43 4.27
CA VAL A 119 19.58 -0.85 3.31
C VAL A 119 20.19 -1.33 2.01
N GLU A 120 21.16 -0.60 1.46
CA GLU A 120 21.83 -0.98 0.21
C GLU A 120 22.61 -2.29 0.35
N LYS A 121 23.22 -2.52 1.52
CA LYS A 121 23.91 -3.77 1.90
C LYS A 121 22.97 -4.94 2.24
N GLY A 122 21.66 -4.72 2.27
CA GLY A 122 20.66 -5.78 2.38
C GLY A 122 19.88 -5.83 3.71
N GLN A 123 20.13 -4.93 4.65
CA GLN A 123 19.29 -4.76 5.84
C GLN A 123 18.03 -3.97 5.46
N ARG A 124 17.06 -4.67 4.85
CA ARG A 124 15.92 -4.05 4.18
C ARG A 124 14.58 -4.30 4.86
N GLU A 125 14.50 -5.21 5.83
CA GLU A 125 13.23 -5.56 6.45
C GLU A 125 12.78 -4.52 7.46
N LEU A 126 11.47 -4.40 7.65
CA LEU A 126 10.83 -3.38 8.46
C LEU A 126 10.05 -4.03 9.60
N SER A 127 10.40 -3.62 10.82
CA SER A 127 9.69 -3.99 12.03
C SER A 127 9.15 -2.74 12.70
N MET A 128 8.05 -2.86 13.40
CA MET A 128 7.33 -1.71 13.93
C MET A 128 7.34 -1.71 15.45
N GLY A 129 7.64 -0.56 16.04
CA GLY A 129 7.39 -0.30 17.46
C GLY A 129 6.00 0.27 17.66
N TYR A 130 5.27 -0.24 18.65
CA TYR A 130 3.89 0.15 18.94
C TYR A 130 3.67 0.42 20.41
N ASP A 131 2.67 1.24 20.69
CA ASP A 131 1.87 1.15 21.91
C ASP A 131 0.58 0.37 21.59
N CYS A 132 0.21 -0.57 22.45
CA CYS A 132 -0.98 -1.41 22.30
C CYS A 132 -1.34 -2.10 23.62
N THR A 133 -2.56 -2.60 23.70
CA THR A 133 -2.96 -3.53 24.76
C THR A 133 -3.03 -4.96 24.23
N LEU A 134 -2.76 -5.93 25.10
CA LEU A 134 -2.91 -7.35 24.81
C LEU A 134 -4.15 -7.89 25.52
N ASP A 135 -5.10 -8.37 24.74
CA ASP A 135 -6.22 -9.17 25.20
C ASP A 135 -5.77 -10.64 25.26
N TRP A 136 -5.66 -11.20 26.47
CA TRP A 136 -5.15 -12.56 26.72
C TRP A 136 -6.17 -13.67 26.43
N THR A 137 -7.12 -13.40 25.55
CA THR A 137 -8.05 -14.40 25.03
C THR A 137 -7.34 -15.24 23.97
N ALA A 138 -7.03 -16.50 24.29
CA ALA A 138 -6.42 -17.44 23.34
C ALA A 138 -7.44 -17.92 22.28
N GLY A 139 -6.95 -18.28 21.10
CA GLY A 139 -7.81 -18.68 19.98
C GLY A 139 -7.05 -19.20 18.77
N LYS A 140 -7.73 -19.18 17.61
CA LYS A 140 -7.14 -19.51 16.30
C LYS A 140 -7.38 -18.39 15.30
N SER A 141 -6.37 -18.03 14.53
CA SER A 141 -6.46 -17.06 13.44
C SER A 141 -7.36 -17.60 12.31
N PRO A 142 -7.77 -16.76 11.35
CA PRO A 142 -8.46 -17.21 10.14
C PRO A 142 -7.69 -18.27 9.34
N SER A 143 -6.35 -18.26 9.40
CA SER A 143 -5.47 -19.27 8.80
C SER A 143 -5.34 -20.56 9.63
N GLY A 144 -5.98 -20.63 10.80
CA GLY A 144 -5.97 -21.79 11.70
C GLY A 144 -4.80 -21.82 12.69
N GLU A 145 -3.94 -20.81 12.69
CA GLU A 145 -2.80 -20.70 13.60
C GLU A 145 -3.26 -20.35 15.00
N ALA A 146 -2.78 -21.09 16.01
CA ALA A 146 -3.15 -20.83 17.40
C ALA A 146 -2.40 -19.61 17.95
N TYR A 147 -3.10 -18.77 18.71
CA TYR A 147 -2.55 -17.60 19.39
C TYR A 147 -2.93 -17.58 20.87
N ASP A 148 -2.12 -16.86 21.66
CA ASP A 148 -2.26 -16.75 23.12
C ASP A 148 -2.89 -15.41 23.52
N ALA A 149 -2.69 -14.36 22.72
CA ALA A 149 -3.27 -13.04 22.93
C ALA A 149 -3.62 -12.35 21.61
N VAL A 150 -4.49 -11.34 21.68
CA VAL A 150 -4.86 -10.48 20.55
C VAL A 150 -4.33 -9.08 20.80
N GLN A 151 -3.65 -8.50 19.81
CA GLN A 151 -3.18 -7.12 19.86
C GLN A 151 -4.34 -6.15 19.59
N ARG A 152 -4.59 -5.23 20.52
CA ARG A 152 -5.71 -4.27 20.49
C ARG A 152 -5.20 -2.84 20.63
N GLY A 153 -5.94 -1.90 20.04
CA GLY A 153 -5.66 -0.47 20.19
C GLY A 153 -4.28 -0.07 19.66
N ILE A 154 -3.88 -0.62 18.51
CA ILE A 154 -2.55 -0.46 17.94
C ILE A 154 -2.27 1.02 17.63
N ARG A 155 -1.17 1.57 18.15
CA ARG A 155 -0.67 2.91 17.84
C ARG A 155 0.81 2.83 17.49
N SER A 156 1.13 3.19 16.25
CA SER A 156 2.51 3.18 15.76
C SER A 156 3.37 4.25 16.45
N ASN A 157 4.57 3.85 16.87
CA ASN A 157 5.57 4.73 17.46
C ASN A 157 6.75 5.00 16.51
N HIS A 158 7.37 3.95 15.95
CA HIS A 158 8.50 4.06 15.04
C HIS A 158 8.56 2.89 14.05
N ILE A 159 9.28 3.09 12.94
CA ILE A 159 9.57 2.08 11.91
C ILE A 159 11.06 1.73 12.01
N ALA A 160 11.40 0.49 12.34
CA ALA A 160 12.79 0.03 12.47
C ALA A 160 13.25 -0.72 11.22
N ILE A 161 14.39 -0.31 10.67
CA ILE A 161 15.09 -1.04 9.60
C ILE A 161 15.90 -2.16 10.26
N VAL A 162 15.48 -3.40 10.05
CA VAL A 162 16.03 -4.59 10.71
C VAL A 162 16.49 -5.61 9.67
N LYS A 163 17.28 -6.60 10.13
CA LYS A 163 17.68 -7.74 9.29
C LYS A 163 16.54 -8.71 9.02
N GLN A 164 15.65 -8.87 10.00
CA GLN A 164 14.51 -9.77 9.92
C GLN A 164 13.28 -9.13 10.58
N ALA A 165 12.22 -8.93 9.81
CA ALA A 165 10.95 -8.39 10.28
C ALA A 165 10.14 -9.47 11.01
N ARG A 166 9.57 -9.11 12.16
CA ARG A 166 8.67 -10.00 12.90
C ARG A 166 7.38 -10.30 12.14
N GLY A 167 6.91 -9.36 11.33
CA GLY A 167 5.69 -9.50 10.53
C GLY A 167 5.85 -10.26 9.21
N GLY A 168 7.06 -10.75 8.91
CA GLY A 168 7.37 -11.51 7.70
C GLY A 168 8.23 -10.74 6.69
N ALA A 169 8.89 -11.48 5.81
CA ALA A 169 9.90 -10.95 4.87
C ALA A 169 9.33 -9.97 3.83
N ASP A 170 8.01 -9.96 3.60
CA ASP A 170 7.34 -9.02 2.69
C ASP A 170 7.33 -7.57 3.25
N LEU A 171 7.58 -7.40 4.55
CA LEU A 171 7.72 -6.08 5.17
C LEU A 171 9.14 -5.58 4.97
N ARG A 172 9.41 -4.96 3.83
CA ARG A 172 10.77 -4.51 3.48
C ARG A 172 10.82 -3.40 2.45
N ILE A 173 11.96 -2.73 2.43
CA ILE A 173 12.34 -1.70 1.46
C ILE A 173 12.82 -2.37 0.17
N GLY A 174 12.27 -1.96 -0.97
CA GLY A 174 12.72 -2.38 -2.29
C GLY A 174 11.93 -3.51 -2.94
N ASP A 175 11.04 -4.18 -2.18
CA ASP A 175 10.18 -5.26 -2.70
C ASP A 175 8.71 -4.83 -2.87
N SER A 176 8.43 -3.52 -2.87
CA SER A 176 7.24 -2.95 -3.52
C SER A 176 7.36 -3.12 -5.03
N GLY A 177 7.34 -4.39 -5.45
CA GLY A 177 7.28 -4.82 -6.82
C GLY A 177 5.91 -4.52 -7.40
N HIS A 178 5.65 -3.25 -7.72
CA HIS A 178 5.34 -3.01 -9.11
C HIS A 178 6.68 -3.11 -9.85
N LYS A 179 6.82 -4.13 -10.71
CA LYS A 179 7.87 -4.08 -11.73
C LYS A 179 7.66 -2.75 -12.44
N ASN A 180 8.49 -1.77 -12.16
CA ASN A 180 8.45 -0.50 -12.84
C ASN A 180 8.53 -0.83 -14.34
N LEU A 181 7.45 -0.60 -15.09
CA LEU A 181 7.40 -0.96 -16.51
C LEU A 181 8.46 -0.23 -17.35
N ALA A 182 9.15 0.75 -16.75
CA ALA A 182 10.31 1.43 -17.29
C ALA A 182 11.65 0.67 -17.08
N THR A 183 11.73 -0.30 -16.17
CA THR A 183 12.93 -1.12 -15.90
C THR A 183 12.79 -2.56 -16.37
N VAL A 184 11.64 -2.92 -16.94
CA VAL A 184 11.44 -4.20 -17.63
C VAL A 184 12.14 -4.10 -18.97
N GLU A 185 13.12 -4.99 -19.24
CA GLU A 185 13.73 -5.14 -20.57
C GLU A 185 12.60 -5.19 -21.63
N ASP A 186 12.78 -4.51 -22.77
CA ASP A 186 11.74 -4.40 -23.81
C ASP A 186 11.15 -5.76 -24.24
N ALA A 187 11.96 -6.82 -24.13
CA ALA A 187 11.56 -8.20 -24.40
C ALA A 187 10.56 -8.75 -23.37
N GLU A 188 10.78 -8.53 -22.07
CA GLU A 188 9.86 -8.95 -21.02
C GLU A 188 8.56 -8.14 -21.06
N ARG A 189 8.66 -6.83 -21.36
CA ARG A 189 7.49 -5.95 -21.49
C ARG A 189 6.62 -6.35 -22.68
N ARG A 190 7.26 -6.74 -23.79
CA ARG A 190 6.59 -7.33 -24.95
C ARG A 190 5.94 -8.67 -24.60
N ALA A 191 6.63 -9.55 -23.88
CA ALA A 191 6.07 -10.84 -23.48
C ALA A 191 4.84 -10.70 -22.56
N MET A 192 4.87 -9.74 -21.61
CA MET A 192 3.73 -9.44 -20.75
C MET A 192 2.53 -8.90 -21.54
N ARG A 193 2.76 -8.01 -22.51
CA ARG A 193 1.71 -7.53 -23.42
C ARG A 193 1.17 -8.63 -24.33
N ASP A 194 2.06 -9.47 -24.85
CA ASP A 194 1.68 -10.60 -25.69
C ASP A 194 0.82 -11.63 -24.91
N SER A 195 0.98 -11.73 -23.58
CA SER A 195 0.12 -12.57 -22.74
C SER A 195 -1.33 -12.07 -22.62
N VAL A 196 -1.60 -10.81 -22.96
CA VAL A 196 -2.95 -10.20 -22.93
C VAL A 196 -3.76 -10.57 -24.18
N LYS A 197 -3.09 -10.93 -25.27
CA LYS A 197 -3.74 -11.24 -26.55
C LYS A 197 -4.72 -12.40 -26.41
N GLY A 198 -5.99 -12.12 -26.70
CA GLY A 198 -7.08 -13.09 -26.65
C GLY A 198 -7.67 -13.35 -25.26
N MET A 199 -7.13 -12.75 -24.20
CA MET A 199 -7.70 -12.83 -22.84
C MET A 199 -9.02 -12.05 -22.76
N PRO A 200 -10.04 -12.52 -22.02
CA PRO A 200 -11.26 -11.74 -21.78
C PRO A 200 -10.93 -10.37 -21.17
N LEU A 201 -11.58 -9.30 -21.67
CA LEU A 201 -11.28 -7.93 -21.25
C LEU A 201 -11.35 -7.72 -19.73
N THR A 202 -12.30 -8.36 -19.04
CA THR A 202 -12.45 -8.28 -17.59
C THR A 202 -11.22 -8.82 -16.86
N ASP A 203 -10.67 -9.93 -17.34
CA ASP A 203 -9.54 -10.61 -16.73
C ASP A 203 -8.24 -9.87 -17.07
N ALA A 204 -8.13 -9.39 -18.32
CA ALA A 204 -7.01 -8.59 -18.78
C ALA A 204 -6.86 -7.29 -17.98
N MET A 205 -7.96 -6.57 -17.71
CA MET A 205 -7.94 -5.33 -16.92
C MET A 205 -7.53 -5.54 -15.45
N ALA A 206 -7.75 -6.75 -14.93
CA ALA A 206 -7.37 -7.12 -13.58
C ALA A 206 -5.88 -7.50 -13.46
N LEU A 207 -5.16 -7.62 -14.58
CA LEU A 207 -3.74 -7.96 -14.55
C LEU A 207 -2.91 -6.87 -13.86
N PRO A 208 -1.88 -7.25 -13.09
CA PRO A 208 -0.98 -6.31 -12.42
C PRO A 208 -0.26 -5.34 -13.38
N LEU A 209 -0.20 -5.68 -14.68
CA LEU A 209 0.35 -4.84 -15.74
C LEU A 209 -0.33 -3.46 -15.82
N TYR A 210 -1.57 -3.32 -15.34
CA TYR A 210 -2.35 -2.08 -15.42
C TYR A 210 -2.62 -1.40 -14.07
N ASP A 211 -2.02 -1.90 -12.97
CA ASP A 211 -2.28 -1.37 -11.63
C ASP A 211 -1.89 0.12 -11.51
N ASP A 212 -0.73 0.51 -12.05
CA ASP A 212 -0.19 1.87 -12.04
C ASP A 212 -1.07 2.91 -12.74
N ILE A 213 -1.96 2.47 -13.62
CA ILE A 213 -2.84 3.31 -14.42
C ILE A 213 -4.31 3.11 -14.06
N ARG A 214 -4.62 2.22 -13.11
CA ARG A 214 -6.00 1.85 -12.77
C ARG A 214 -6.78 3.06 -12.28
N GLY A 215 -7.97 3.27 -12.86
CA GLY A 215 -8.84 4.40 -12.52
C GLY A 215 -8.46 5.74 -13.17
N VAL A 216 -7.34 5.83 -13.90
CA VAL A 216 -7.05 6.97 -14.76
C VAL A 216 -7.98 6.92 -15.98
N ILE A 217 -8.56 8.04 -16.41
CA ILE A 217 -9.38 8.06 -17.63
C ILE A 217 -8.51 8.40 -18.85
N VAL A 218 -8.55 7.54 -19.87
CA VAL A 218 -7.87 7.73 -21.16
C VAL A 218 -8.89 7.51 -22.27
N SER A 219 -8.98 8.47 -23.20
CA SER A 219 -9.92 8.41 -24.33
C SER A 219 -11.38 8.13 -23.92
N GLY A 220 -11.81 8.63 -22.75
CA GLY A 220 -13.18 8.48 -22.25
C GLY A 220 -13.50 7.14 -21.57
N MET A 221 -12.51 6.28 -21.29
CA MET A 221 -12.67 5.04 -20.53
C MET A 221 -11.54 4.86 -19.50
N PRO A 222 -11.69 3.97 -18.50
CA PRO A 222 -10.59 3.63 -17.59
C PRO A 222 -9.35 3.14 -18.36
N ALA A 223 -8.16 3.56 -17.96
CA ALA A 223 -6.93 3.34 -18.69
C ALA A 223 -6.59 1.85 -18.75
N GLU A 224 -6.80 1.12 -17.66
CA GLU A 224 -6.65 -0.34 -17.62
C GLU A 224 -7.51 -1.03 -18.69
N ARG A 225 -8.71 -0.50 -18.97
CA ARG A 225 -9.58 -0.97 -20.05
C ARG A 225 -9.02 -0.61 -21.42
N TYR A 226 -8.62 0.65 -21.59
CA TYR A 226 -8.10 1.16 -22.85
C TYR A 226 -6.84 0.40 -23.30
N TYR A 227 -5.87 0.22 -22.41
CA TYR A 227 -4.61 -0.43 -22.74
C TYR A 227 -4.75 -1.95 -22.85
N ALA A 228 -5.61 -2.60 -22.06
CA ALA A 228 -5.93 -4.02 -22.27
C ALA A 228 -6.47 -4.29 -23.69
N ILE A 229 -7.33 -3.41 -24.21
CA ILE A 229 -7.83 -3.51 -25.60
C ILE A 229 -6.69 -3.35 -26.61
N LEU A 230 -5.82 -2.36 -26.42
CA LEU A 230 -4.68 -2.13 -27.31
C LEU A 230 -3.67 -3.28 -27.31
N ASP A 231 -3.47 -3.90 -26.15
CA ASP A 231 -2.59 -5.06 -25.98
C ASP A 231 -3.25 -6.38 -26.45
N GLY A 232 -4.49 -6.31 -26.96
CA GLY A 232 -5.15 -7.39 -27.71
C GLY A 232 -6.15 -8.22 -26.92
N ALA A 233 -6.66 -7.72 -25.80
CA ALA A 233 -7.72 -8.38 -25.06
C ALA A 233 -9.00 -8.55 -25.90
N ASN A 234 -9.67 -9.69 -25.74
CA ASN A 234 -10.94 -9.96 -26.39
C ASN A 234 -12.07 -9.18 -25.71
N VAL A 235 -12.55 -8.16 -26.41
CA VAL A 235 -13.77 -7.45 -26.06
C VAL A 235 -14.93 -8.29 -26.56
N GLY A 236 -15.39 -9.24 -25.74
CA GLY A 236 -16.62 -9.99 -26.03
C GLY A 236 -17.80 -9.06 -26.30
N GLU A 237 -18.93 -9.59 -26.80
CA GLU A 237 -20.15 -8.80 -26.95
C GLU A 237 -20.55 -8.20 -25.60
N HIS A 238 -20.34 -6.89 -25.46
CA HIS A 238 -20.70 -6.17 -24.25
C HIS A 238 -22.22 -6.07 -24.18
N ARG A 239 -22.83 -6.99 -23.44
CA ARG A 239 -24.25 -6.95 -23.13
C ARG A 239 -24.44 -5.95 -21.98
N ARG A 240 -24.92 -4.75 -22.33
CA ARG A 240 -25.18 -3.66 -21.38
C ARG A 240 -25.96 -4.16 -20.17
N SER A 241 -25.48 -3.85 -18.97
CA SER A 241 -26.20 -4.13 -17.74
C SER A 241 -27.45 -3.26 -17.63
N ALA A 242 -28.43 -3.67 -16.80
CA ALA A 242 -29.62 -2.88 -16.55
C ALA A 242 -29.28 -1.49 -15.95
N GLU A 243 -28.20 -1.42 -15.15
CA GLU A 243 -27.70 -0.17 -14.56
C GLU A 243 -27.04 0.73 -15.62
N GLU A 244 -26.28 0.18 -16.56
CA GLU A 244 -25.69 0.92 -17.68
C GLU A 244 -26.77 1.46 -18.64
N ILE A 245 -27.88 0.73 -18.79
CA ILE A 245 -29.05 1.20 -19.54
C ILE A 245 -29.74 2.34 -18.79
N ALA A 246 -29.96 2.19 -17.49
CA ALA A 246 -30.59 3.21 -16.67
C ALA A 246 -29.77 4.50 -16.57
N CYS A 247 -28.44 4.40 -16.44
CA CYS A 247 -27.53 5.55 -16.36
C CYS A 247 -27.55 6.37 -17.66
N ASP A 248 -27.49 5.71 -18.80
CA ASP A 248 -27.52 6.34 -20.12
C ASP A 248 -28.88 7.01 -20.43
N GLN A 249 -29.98 6.37 -20.01
CA GLN A 249 -31.32 6.97 -20.06
C GLN A 249 -31.42 8.21 -19.17
N ALA A 250 -30.86 8.16 -17.96
CA ALA A 250 -30.84 9.30 -17.04
C ALA A 250 -30.01 10.46 -17.59
N TYR A 251 -28.83 10.17 -18.17
CA TYR A 251 -27.98 11.17 -18.81
C TYR A 251 -28.69 11.80 -20.02
N THR A 252 -29.30 10.99 -20.89
CA THR A 252 -30.06 11.48 -22.04
C THR A 252 -31.22 12.37 -21.61
N LYS A 253 -31.94 11.99 -20.56
CA LYS A 253 -33.01 12.80 -19.98
C LYS A 253 -32.49 14.13 -19.42
N MET A 254 -31.37 14.10 -18.68
CA MET A 254 -30.73 15.30 -18.14
C MET A 254 -30.36 16.28 -19.26
N VAL A 255 -29.75 15.80 -20.35
CA VAL A 255 -29.38 16.62 -21.51
C VAL A 255 -30.62 17.20 -22.21
N ALA A 256 -31.69 16.42 -22.35
CA ALA A 256 -32.94 16.91 -22.91
C ALA A 256 -33.59 18.00 -22.04
N ASP A 257 -33.60 17.81 -20.71
CA ASP A 257 -34.11 18.78 -19.74
C ASP A 257 -33.27 20.07 -19.76
N LEU A 258 -31.93 19.96 -19.81
CA LEU A 258 -31.03 21.11 -19.91
C LEU A 258 -31.25 21.91 -21.19
N ASN A 259 -31.36 21.22 -22.33
CA ASN A 259 -31.61 21.85 -23.62
C ASN A 259 -33.00 22.51 -23.68
N LYS A 260 -34.01 21.92 -23.03
CA LYS A 260 -35.35 22.49 -22.93
C LYS A 260 -35.35 23.73 -22.04
N ALA A 261 -34.64 23.71 -20.91
CA ALA A 261 -34.48 24.87 -20.04
C ALA A 261 -33.74 26.02 -20.76
N TYR A 262 -32.67 25.69 -21.51
CA TYR A 262 -31.92 26.67 -22.29
C TYR A 262 -32.74 27.29 -23.44
N ARG A 263 -33.60 26.51 -24.11
CA ARG A 263 -34.49 27.00 -25.18
C ARG A 263 -35.79 27.65 -24.68
N GLY A 264 -36.19 27.41 -23.43
CA GLY A 264 -37.40 27.95 -22.82
C GLY A 264 -37.22 29.28 -22.08
N GLY A 265 -35.97 29.73 -21.86
CA GLY A 265 -35.65 31.00 -21.20
C GLY A 265 -35.62 32.23 -22.11
N GLY A 266 -36.20 32.14 -23.31
CA GLY A 266 -36.14 33.18 -24.33
C GLY A 266 -37.50 33.50 -24.95
N THR A 267 -38.48 33.86 -24.12
CA THR A 267 -39.65 34.67 -24.50
C THR A 267 -40.19 35.38 -23.25
N GLU A 268 -39.71 36.59 -23.01
CA GLU A 268 -40.57 37.73 -22.65
C GLU A 268 -40.86 38.51 -23.94
#